data_AF-A0A1E3BP13-F1
#
_entry.id   AF-A0A1E3BP13-F1
#
_cell.length_a   1.000
_cell.length_b   1.000
_cell.length_c   1.000
_cell.angle_alpha   90.00
_cell.angle_beta   90.00
_cell.angle_gamma   90.00
#
_symmetry.space_group_name_H-M   'P 1'
#
loop_
_entity.id
_entity.type
_entity.pdbx_description
1 polymer ?
#
loop_
_entity_poly.entity_id
_entity_poly.type
_entity_poly.pdbx_seq_one_letter_code
_entity_poly.pdbx_strand_id
1 'polypeptide(L)'
;MLDLEDDASRREKCYTTITQLPAYVDPKQPPTKKSPFSAISSLPYIHTVETILPEALYSSIGESLNAKLQKPQYARICMSLASLLEREFFNAYIKIGNILMISEGRSGTDNVFSLRDGILRLELGKEIFERTGLAGKPIRGGGRKHAKERYLVELNLRLPSMLHGKKGFERIVWAFRNVLTESVAWLFCDLTSESNGLPKGIGNTPLQKHQPQIIECDMARISHREVLVPPSQMDITESTPSENVQEHCNALSEWLAMVSLESPRVTANDTIDPYLSRYSVPDADDANPTNLISLKWHGFINSRWITQLLIALL
;
A
#
# COMPACT_ATOMS: atom_id res chain seq x y z
N MET A 1 -8.01 8.71 27.66
CA MET A 1 -9.15 8.28 26.84
C MET A 1 -8.57 7.40 25.75
N LEU A 2 -8.79 6.09 25.83
CA LEU A 2 -8.15 5.12 24.94
C LEU A 2 -8.99 5.02 23.66
N ASP A 3 -8.60 5.77 22.64
CA ASP A 3 -9.17 5.65 21.30
C ASP A 3 -8.68 4.33 20.68
N LEU A 4 -9.43 3.28 20.97
CA LEU A 4 -9.39 2.04 20.20
C LEU A 4 -10.11 2.35 18.87
N GLU A 5 -9.35 2.78 17.86
CA GLU A 5 -9.86 2.91 16.50
C GLU A 5 -10.49 1.58 16.07
N ASP A 6 -11.79 1.62 15.79
CA ASP A 6 -12.60 0.49 15.37
C ASP A 6 -12.22 0.15 13.91
N ASP A 7 -11.27 -0.76 13.74
CA ASP A 7 -10.77 -1.25 12.44
C ASP A 7 -11.89 -1.90 11.60
N ALA A 8 -13.07 -2.14 12.18
CA ALA A 8 -14.25 -2.70 11.49
C ALA A 8 -15.04 -1.68 10.66
N SER A 9 -14.83 -0.36 10.84
CA SER A 9 -15.54 0.69 10.11
C SER A 9 -14.63 1.44 9.16
N ARG A 10 -13.76 0.74 8.41
CA ARG A 10 -12.93 1.35 7.35
C ARG A 10 -13.82 1.99 6.28
N ARG A 11 -14.31 3.19 6.54
CA ARG A 11 -14.58 4.18 5.50
C ARG A 11 -13.27 4.37 4.78
N GLU A 12 -13.29 4.35 3.46
CA GLU A 12 -12.16 4.79 2.66
C GLU A 12 -11.87 6.23 3.08
N LYS A 13 -10.71 6.43 3.72
CA LYS A 13 -10.28 7.75 4.20
C LYS A 13 -9.30 8.30 3.16
N CYS A 14 -9.62 9.44 2.57
CA CYS A 14 -8.65 10.24 1.83
C CYS A 14 -7.89 11.12 2.82
N TYR A 15 -6.56 11.06 2.79
CA TYR A 15 -5.70 11.92 3.59
C TYR A 15 -5.01 12.91 2.69
N THR A 16 -5.33 14.19 2.84
CA THR A 16 -4.68 15.27 2.08
C THR A 16 -3.68 16.00 2.96
N THR A 17 -2.47 16.22 2.44
CA THR A 17 -1.48 17.07 3.10
C THR A 17 -1.08 18.19 2.17
N ILE A 18 -1.23 19.42 2.63
CA ILE A 18 -0.64 20.60 2.00
C ILE A 18 0.57 21.00 2.85
N THR A 19 1.74 21.06 2.23
CA THR A 19 2.97 21.45 2.91
C THR A 19 3.91 22.09 1.92
N GLN A 20 4.68 23.06 2.40
CA GLN A 20 5.87 23.50 1.70
C GLN A 20 6.94 22.41 1.85
N LEU A 21 7.52 21.99 0.74
CA LEU A 21 8.61 21.05 0.76
C LEU A 21 9.89 21.75 1.24
N PRO A 22 10.80 21.04 1.94
CA PRO A 22 12.10 21.58 2.29
C PRO A 22 12.83 22.07 1.03
N ALA A 23 13.57 23.18 1.15
CA ALA A 23 14.37 23.73 0.05
C ALA A 23 15.40 22.74 -0.53
N TYR A 24 15.79 21.74 0.26
CA TYR A 24 16.64 20.64 -0.17
C TYR A 24 16.21 19.35 0.53
N VAL A 25 16.07 18.27 -0.26
CA VAL A 25 15.80 16.92 0.23
C VAL A 25 16.98 16.04 -0.17
N ASP A 26 17.73 15.53 0.82
CA ASP A 26 18.82 14.58 0.55
C ASP A 26 18.21 13.24 0.10
N PRO A 27 18.50 12.77 -1.15
CA PRO A 27 17.98 11.50 -1.64
C PRO A 27 18.43 10.28 -0.82
N LYS A 28 19.56 10.38 -0.10
CA LYS A 28 20.09 9.28 0.74
C LYS A 28 19.46 9.25 2.12
N GLN A 29 18.94 10.38 2.60
CA GLN A 29 18.35 10.52 3.94
C GLN A 29 17.07 11.36 3.88
N PRO A 30 15.99 10.84 3.26
CA PRO A 30 14.75 11.58 3.19
C PRO A 30 14.14 11.80 4.58
N PRO A 31 13.41 12.92 4.80
CA PRO A 31 12.66 13.14 6.02
C PRO A 31 11.70 11.98 6.28
N THR A 32 11.61 11.48 7.51
CA THR A 32 10.70 10.35 7.85
C THR A 32 9.51 10.78 8.69
N LYS A 33 9.65 11.87 9.44
CA LYS A 33 8.65 12.35 10.40
C LYS A 33 7.78 13.48 9.88
N LYS A 34 8.20 14.16 8.82
CA LYS A 34 7.47 15.29 8.22
C LYS A 34 6.63 14.82 7.05
N SER A 35 5.46 15.43 6.87
CA SER A 35 4.67 15.23 5.66
C SER A 35 5.40 15.78 4.43
N PRO A 36 5.18 15.20 3.23
CA PRO A 36 4.33 14.03 2.95
C PRO A 36 4.98 12.67 3.26
N PHE A 37 6.27 12.65 3.64
CA PHE A 37 7.03 11.42 3.81
C PHE A 37 6.52 10.52 4.94
N SER A 38 6.06 11.09 6.04
CA SER A 38 5.43 10.34 7.14
C SER A 38 4.15 9.64 6.69
N ALA A 39 3.33 10.31 5.85
CA ALA A 39 2.13 9.75 5.28
C ALA A 39 2.45 8.57 4.35
N ILE A 40 3.42 8.72 3.45
CA ILE A 40 3.90 7.64 2.58
C ILE A 40 4.41 6.45 3.40
N SER A 41 5.25 6.72 4.40
CA SER A 41 5.84 5.68 5.27
C SER A 41 4.81 4.92 6.09
N SER A 42 3.66 5.54 6.39
CA SER A 42 2.59 4.92 7.16
C SER A 42 1.85 3.83 6.38
N LEU A 43 1.83 3.92 5.04
CA LEU A 43 1.14 3.00 4.14
C LEU A 43 1.88 1.64 4.08
N PRO A 44 1.28 0.55 4.60
CA PRO A 44 1.96 -0.73 4.64
C PRO A 44 1.97 -1.46 3.30
N TYR A 45 0.79 -1.58 2.69
CA TYR A 45 0.56 -2.41 1.52
C TYR A 45 0.08 -1.51 0.39
N ILE A 46 0.94 -1.26 -0.60
CA ILE A 46 0.56 -0.46 -1.78
C ILE A 46 0.39 -1.39 -2.98
N HIS A 47 -0.79 -1.32 -3.57
CA HIS A 47 -1.14 -2.12 -4.74
C HIS A 47 -0.91 -1.39 -6.07
N THR A 48 -1.18 -0.09 -6.09
CA THR A 48 -1.13 0.72 -7.30
C THR A 48 -0.53 2.07 -6.97
N VAL A 49 0.39 2.53 -7.80
CA VAL A 49 0.95 3.88 -7.76
C VAL A 49 0.73 4.50 -9.13
N GLU A 50 0.20 5.70 -9.15
CA GLU A 50 -0.03 6.45 -10.37
C GLU A 50 0.53 7.87 -10.20
N THR A 51 1.28 8.33 -11.21
CA THR A 51 1.77 9.70 -11.28
C THR A 51 1.24 10.32 -12.55
N ILE A 52 0.52 11.42 -12.41
CA ILE A 52 -0.04 12.20 -13.52
C ILE A 52 0.77 13.48 -13.63
N LEU A 53 1.30 13.76 -14.81
CA LEU A 53 2.08 14.97 -15.08
C LEU A 53 1.86 15.47 -16.51
N PRO A 54 2.14 16.76 -16.79
CA PRO A 54 2.13 17.27 -18.16
C PRO A 54 3.10 16.48 -19.05
N GLU A 55 2.66 16.15 -20.26
CA GLU A 55 3.46 15.38 -21.22
C GLU A 55 4.81 16.07 -21.52
N ALA A 56 4.80 17.39 -21.66
CA ALA A 56 6.00 18.20 -21.89
C ALA A 56 7.03 18.09 -20.74
N LEU A 57 6.56 18.01 -19.49
CA LEU A 57 7.43 17.80 -18.33
C LEU A 57 8.05 16.41 -18.39
N TYR A 58 7.24 15.38 -18.67
CA TYR A 58 7.72 14.01 -18.80
C TYR A 58 8.77 13.84 -19.90
N SER A 59 8.59 14.49 -21.05
CA SER A 59 9.59 14.49 -22.12
C SER A 59 10.96 15.00 -21.65
N SER A 60 10.99 15.89 -20.66
CA SER A 60 12.22 16.46 -20.10
C SER A 60 12.85 15.60 -19.01
N ILE A 61 12.03 14.97 -18.14
CA ILE A 61 12.52 14.23 -16.97
C ILE A 61 12.52 12.70 -17.12
N GLY A 62 11.87 12.17 -18.17
CA GLY A 62 11.56 10.74 -18.31
C GLY A 62 12.79 9.83 -18.33
N GLU A 63 13.86 10.21 -19.03
CA GLU A 63 15.11 9.43 -19.05
C GLU A 63 15.79 9.40 -17.68
N SER A 64 15.87 10.56 -17.02
CA SER A 64 16.42 10.71 -15.66
C SER A 64 15.62 9.89 -14.65
N LEU A 65 14.29 9.89 -14.76
CA LEU A 65 13.39 9.12 -13.91
C LEU A 65 13.65 7.61 -14.07
N ASN A 66 13.73 7.12 -15.30
CA ASN A 66 14.01 5.71 -15.59
C ASN A 66 15.43 5.29 -15.16
N ALA A 67 16.40 6.20 -15.20
CA ALA A 67 17.77 5.91 -14.76
C ALA A 67 17.93 5.88 -13.23
N LYS A 68 17.20 6.74 -12.51
CA LYS A 68 17.27 6.85 -11.04
C LYS A 68 16.41 5.80 -10.33
N LEU A 69 15.30 5.38 -10.92
CA LEU A 69 14.37 4.45 -10.30
C LEU A 69 14.57 3.03 -10.78
N GLN A 70 14.94 2.16 -9.85
CA GLN A 70 14.85 0.72 -10.09
C GLN A 70 13.39 0.29 -10.10
N LYS A 71 13.06 -0.66 -10.98
CA LYS A 71 11.73 -1.26 -11.02
C LYS A 71 11.39 -1.87 -9.65
N PRO A 72 10.18 -1.62 -9.10
CA PRO A 72 9.73 -2.33 -7.92
C PRO A 72 9.59 -3.82 -8.25
N GLN A 73 10.00 -4.67 -7.34
CA GLN A 73 9.92 -6.12 -7.50
C GLN A 73 9.43 -6.77 -6.22
N TYR A 74 8.71 -7.88 -6.35
CA TYR A 74 8.27 -8.68 -5.23
C TYR A 74 8.29 -10.16 -5.62
N ALA A 75 8.22 -11.04 -4.62
CA ALA A 75 8.13 -12.48 -4.85
C ALA A 75 6.73 -12.97 -4.52
N ARG A 76 6.19 -13.86 -5.38
CA ARG A 76 5.02 -14.67 -5.08
C ARG A 76 5.49 -16.08 -4.70
N ILE A 77 5.01 -16.57 -3.56
CA ILE A 77 5.49 -17.82 -2.96
C ILE A 77 4.32 -18.60 -2.42
N CYS A 78 4.28 -19.92 -2.65
CA CYS A 78 3.29 -20.79 -2.03
C CYS A 78 3.93 -21.49 -0.82
N MET A 79 3.45 -21.18 0.39
CA MET A 79 3.96 -21.77 1.61
C MET A 79 2.93 -21.78 2.75
N SER A 80 3.11 -22.72 3.68
CA SER A 80 2.30 -22.80 4.89
C SER A 80 2.75 -21.78 5.94
N LEU A 81 1.87 -21.46 6.89
CA LEU A 81 2.23 -20.65 8.07
C LEU A 81 3.33 -21.30 8.92
N ALA A 82 3.38 -22.63 8.96
CA ALA A 82 4.42 -23.37 9.69
C ALA A 82 5.82 -23.10 9.11
N SER A 83 5.92 -22.91 7.79
CA SER A 83 7.18 -22.61 7.12
C SER A 83 7.73 -21.23 7.49
N LEU A 84 6.88 -20.26 7.87
CA LEU A 84 7.34 -18.96 8.41
C LEU A 84 8.10 -19.12 9.74
N LEU A 85 7.79 -20.17 10.50
CA LEU A 85 8.39 -20.46 11.80
C LEU A 85 9.61 -21.37 11.71
N GLU A 86 9.98 -21.84 10.51
CA GLU A 86 11.20 -22.60 10.33
C GLU A 86 12.43 -21.76 10.66
N ARG A 87 13.42 -22.37 11.33
CA ARG A 87 14.54 -21.67 11.96
C ARG A 87 15.27 -20.72 11.01
N GLU A 88 15.52 -21.15 9.77
CA GLU A 88 16.26 -20.35 8.78
C GLU A 88 15.47 -19.12 8.35
N PHE A 89 14.22 -19.30 7.89
CA PHE A 89 13.34 -18.20 7.48
C PHE A 89 13.07 -17.24 8.64
N PHE A 90 12.71 -17.78 9.80
CA PHE A 90 12.33 -17.02 10.98
C PHE A 90 13.46 -16.13 11.49
N ASN A 91 14.68 -16.66 11.55
CA ASN A 91 15.83 -15.87 11.99
C ASN A 91 16.23 -14.82 10.94
N ALA A 92 16.30 -15.21 9.67
CA ALA A 92 16.74 -14.33 8.59
C ALA A 92 15.79 -13.14 8.40
N TYR A 93 14.48 -13.39 8.27
CA TYR A 93 13.53 -12.37 7.83
C TYR A 93 12.69 -11.76 8.94
N ILE A 94 12.41 -12.49 10.03
CA ILE A 94 11.54 -12.01 11.10
C ILE A 94 12.37 -11.41 12.25
N LYS A 95 13.42 -12.09 12.70
CA LYS A 95 14.25 -11.60 13.82
C LYS A 95 15.27 -10.55 13.40
N ILE A 96 16.02 -10.81 12.32
CA ILE A 96 17.09 -9.92 11.85
C ILE A 96 16.57 -8.95 10.80
N GLY A 97 15.90 -9.47 9.78
CA GLY A 97 15.39 -8.69 8.66
C GLY A 97 14.10 -7.93 8.95
N ASN A 98 13.61 -7.23 7.92
CA ASN A 98 12.31 -6.60 7.92
C ASN A 98 11.60 -6.88 6.60
N ILE A 99 10.51 -7.64 6.68
CA ILE A 99 9.74 -8.08 5.52
C ILE A 99 8.29 -7.65 5.66
N LEU A 100 7.65 -7.56 4.50
CA LEU A 100 6.24 -7.36 4.34
C LEU A 100 5.67 -8.58 3.61
N MET A 101 4.64 -9.21 4.18
CA MET A 101 3.91 -10.28 3.50
C MET A 101 2.41 -10.12 3.66
N ILE A 102 1.67 -10.58 2.64
CA ILE A 102 0.22 -10.70 2.64
C ILE A 102 -0.17 -11.98 1.90
N SER A 103 -1.11 -12.74 2.45
CA SER A 103 -1.65 -13.94 1.80
C SER A 103 -2.75 -13.58 0.79
N GLU A 104 -3.09 -14.53 -0.06
CA GLU A 104 -4.34 -14.49 -0.81
C GLU A 104 -5.57 -14.52 0.11
N GLY A 105 -6.73 -14.14 -0.45
CA GLY A 105 -8.02 -14.16 0.22
C GLY A 105 -8.67 -12.78 0.38
N ARG A 106 -9.96 -12.77 0.68
CA ARG A 106 -10.77 -11.56 0.92
C ARG A 106 -11.00 -11.37 2.41
N SER A 107 -10.52 -10.24 2.95
CA SER A 107 -10.82 -9.84 4.33
C SER A 107 -12.33 -9.81 4.57
N GLY A 108 -12.75 -10.26 5.75
CA GLY A 108 -14.15 -10.43 6.11
C GLY A 108 -14.79 -11.73 5.63
N THR A 109 -14.18 -12.47 4.70
CA THR A 109 -14.75 -13.72 4.14
C THR A 109 -13.80 -14.90 4.31
N ASP A 110 -12.59 -14.82 3.77
CA ASP A 110 -11.61 -15.90 3.76
C ASP A 110 -10.65 -15.78 4.95
N ASN A 111 -9.90 -16.83 5.28
CA ASN A 111 -8.81 -16.67 6.24
C ASN A 111 -7.67 -15.92 5.58
N VAL A 112 -7.31 -14.75 6.11
CA VAL A 112 -6.28 -13.89 5.53
C VAL A 112 -5.18 -13.68 6.55
N PHE A 113 -3.94 -13.72 6.08
CA PHE A 113 -2.76 -13.59 6.90
C PHE A 113 -1.91 -12.43 6.39
N SER A 114 -1.31 -11.70 7.32
CA SER A 114 -0.43 -10.59 6.97
C SER A 114 0.71 -10.49 7.98
N LEU A 115 1.91 -10.19 7.49
CA LEU A 115 3.11 -10.03 8.30
C LEU A 115 3.71 -8.66 8.04
N ARG A 116 3.83 -7.86 9.09
CA ARG A 116 4.45 -6.53 9.05
C ARG A 116 5.16 -6.28 10.36
N ASP A 117 6.37 -5.73 10.30
CA ASP A 117 7.15 -5.35 11.48
C ASP A 117 7.33 -6.49 12.51
N GLY A 118 7.36 -7.73 12.02
CA GLY A 118 7.44 -8.94 12.84
C GLY A 118 6.15 -9.31 13.59
N ILE A 119 5.05 -8.62 13.30
CA ILE A 119 3.71 -8.94 13.80
C ILE A 119 2.96 -9.71 12.72
N LEU A 120 2.65 -10.97 13.01
CA LEU A 120 1.81 -11.83 12.18
C LEU A 120 0.36 -11.68 12.62
N ARG A 121 -0.48 -11.15 11.73
CA ARG A 121 -1.92 -11.03 11.92
C ARG A 121 -2.62 -12.15 11.18
N LEU A 122 -3.54 -12.83 11.86
CA LEU A 122 -4.38 -13.88 11.30
C LEU A 122 -5.84 -13.46 11.46
N GLU A 123 -6.52 -13.28 10.34
CA GLU A 123 -7.96 -13.09 10.29
C GLU A 123 -8.60 -14.46 10.07
N LEU A 124 -9.32 -14.97 11.06
CA LEU A 124 -9.81 -16.34 11.08
C LEU A 124 -11.34 -16.37 11.22
N GLY A 125 -11.97 -17.30 10.51
CA GLY A 125 -13.34 -17.70 10.80
C GLY A 125 -13.47 -18.34 12.20
N LYS A 126 -14.65 -18.22 12.82
CA LYS A 126 -14.93 -18.70 14.19
C LYS A 126 -14.48 -20.14 14.43
N GLU A 127 -14.85 -21.07 13.55
CA GLU A 127 -14.54 -22.51 13.73
C GLU A 127 -13.02 -22.75 13.78
N ILE A 128 -12.29 -22.19 12.81
CA ILE A 128 -10.84 -22.35 12.72
C ILE A 128 -10.16 -21.67 13.91
N PHE A 129 -10.59 -20.46 14.28
CA PHE A 129 -10.09 -19.75 15.46
C PHE A 129 -10.22 -20.60 16.73
N GLU A 130 -11.40 -21.14 17.01
CA GLU A 130 -11.65 -21.98 18.20
C GLU A 130 -10.75 -23.22 18.19
N ARG A 131 -10.55 -23.84 17.02
CA ARG A 131 -9.65 -25.00 16.86
C ARG A 131 -8.17 -24.65 17.06
N THR A 132 -7.72 -23.46 16.63
CA THR A 132 -6.32 -23.04 16.84
C THR A 132 -5.99 -22.89 18.33
N GLY A 133 -7.00 -22.58 19.14
CA GLY A 133 -6.82 -22.25 20.55
C GLY A 133 -5.87 -21.06 20.77
N LEU A 134 -5.69 -20.16 19.81
CA LEU A 134 -4.86 -18.97 19.97
C LEU A 134 -5.66 -17.84 20.65
N ALA A 135 -4.95 -16.92 21.31
CA ALA A 135 -5.59 -15.73 21.88
C ALA A 135 -5.86 -14.71 20.76
N GLY A 136 -7.12 -14.29 20.63
CA GLY A 136 -7.55 -13.33 19.60
C GLY A 136 -8.71 -12.47 20.08
N LYS A 137 -9.01 -11.42 19.31
CA LYS A 137 -10.12 -10.50 19.54
C LYS A 137 -11.19 -10.72 18.48
N PRO A 138 -12.48 -10.69 18.82
CA PRO A 138 -13.53 -10.78 17.81
C PRO A 138 -13.53 -9.53 16.92
N ILE A 139 -13.71 -9.72 15.62
CA ILE A 139 -13.91 -8.64 14.65
C ILE A 139 -15.41 -8.34 14.63
N ARG A 140 -15.79 -7.06 14.76
CA ARG A 140 -17.19 -6.65 14.71
C ARG A 140 -17.64 -6.66 13.25
N GLY A 141 -18.61 -7.51 12.91
CA GLY A 141 -19.28 -7.45 11.61
C GLY A 141 -20.33 -6.34 11.59
N GLY A 142 -20.31 -5.49 10.56
CA GLY A 142 -21.23 -4.34 10.44
C GLY A 142 -22.72 -4.69 10.34
N GLY A 143 -23.08 -5.95 10.08
CA GLY A 143 -24.47 -6.37 9.83
C GLY A 143 -25.25 -6.90 11.03
N ARG A 144 -24.60 -7.53 12.03
CA ARG A 144 -25.31 -8.17 13.17
C ARG A 144 -24.52 -8.07 14.47
N LYS A 145 -25.03 -7.25 15.39
CA LYS A 145 -24.47 -6.96 16.74
C LYS A 145 -24.20 -8.21 17.61
N HIS A 146 -24.77 -9.38 17.28
CA HIS A 146 -24.69 -10.60 18.08
C HIS A 146 -23.99 -11.79 17.40
N ALA A 147 -23.61 -11.71 16.11
CA ALA A 147 -22.91 -12.79 15.42
C ALA A 147 -21.41 -12.46 15.32
N LYS A 148 -20.61 -12.99 16.25
CA LYS A 148 -19.14 -12.93 16.17
C LYS A 148 -18.67 -14.05 15.25
N GLU A 149 -18.59 -13.77 13.96
CA GLU A 149 -18.25 -14.78 12.95
C GLU A 149 -16.73 -14.88 12.70
N ARG A 150 -15.97 -13.84 13.07
CA ARG A 150 -14.55 -13.72 12.73
C ARG A 150 -13.72 -13.16 13.87
N TYR A 151 -12.46 -13.57 13.92
CA TYR A 151 -11.52 -13.27 15.00
C TYR A 151 -10.16 -12.86 14.42
N LEU A 152 -9.56 -11.84 15.03
CA LEU A 152 -8.23 -11.36 14.74
C LEU A 152 -7.25 -11.88 15.80
N VAL A 153 -6.24 -12.62 15.37
CA VAL A 153 -5.12 -13.06 16.21
C VAL A 153 -3.88 -12.27 15.80
N GLU A 154 -3.25 -11.57 16.75
CA GLU A 154 -2.01 -10.83 16.51
C GLU A 154 -0.87 -11.48 17.29
N LEU A 155 0.16 -11.92 16.57
CA LEU A 155 1.33 -12.59 17.12
C LEU A 155 2.57 -11.73 16.86
N ASN A 156 3.09 -11.08 17.90
CA ASN A 156 4.39 -10.42 17.80
C ASN A 156 5.51 -11.47 17.87
N LEU A 157 6.02 -11.87 16.72
CA LEU A 157 7.04 -12.89 16.55
C LEU A 157 8.44 -12.43 16.95
N ARG A 158 8.65 -11.12 17.20
CA ARG A 158 9.94 -10.56 17.64
C ARG A 158 10.13 -10.60 19.15
N LEU A 159 9.10 -10.93 19.93
CA LEU A 159 9.23 -11.02 21.39
C LEU A 159 10.29 -12.06 21.82
N PRO A 160 10.99 -11.85 22.96
CA PRO A 160 11.98 -12.80 23.49
C PRO A 160 11.39 -14.18 23.80
N SER A 161 10.08 -14.28 24.04
CA SER A 161 9.36 -15.53 24.25
C SER A 161 9.09 -16.34 22.97
N MET A 162 9.28 -15.73 21.80
CA MET A 162 9.06 -16.36 20.48
C MET A 162 10.33 -17.03 20.01
N LEU A 163 10.65 -18.14 20.67
CA LEU A 163 11.79 -19.01 20.43
C LEU A 163 11.35 -20.47 20.58
N HIS A 164 11.92 -21.34 19.76
CA HIS A 164 11.71 -22.79 19.86
C HIS A 164 12.04 -23.29 21.27
N GLY A 165 11.19 -24.18 21.79
CA GLY A 165 11.26 -24.73 23.15
C GLY A 165 10.50 -23.93 24.22
N LYS A 166 10.01 -22.72 23.92
CA LYS A 166 9.13 -21.98 24.84
C LYS A 166 7.69 -22.39 24.62
N LYS A 167 6.95 -22.71 25.70
CA LYS A 167 5.55 -23.17 25.65
C LYS A 167 4.63 -22.29 24.79
N GLY A 168 4.78 -20.96 24.88
CA GLY A 168 3.99 -20.01 24.09
C GLY A 168 4.25 -20.13 22.58
N PHE A 169 5.51 -20.25 22.18
CA PHE A 169 5.88 -20.41 20.79
C PHE A 169 5.50 -21.81 20.25
N GLU A 170 5.70 -22.86 21.05
CA GLU A 170 5.29 -24.23 20.67
C GLU A 170 3.78 -24.36 20.45
N ARG A 171 2.95 -23.59 21.18
CA ARG A 171 1.51 -23.52 20.93
C ARG A 171 1.19 -22.94 19.54
N ILE A 172 1.94 -21.93 19.10
CA ILE A 172 1.79 -21.33 17.77
C ILE A 172 2.23 -22.34 16.71
N VAL A 173 3.38 -22.98 16.89
CA VAL A 173 3.89 -24.03 15.99
C VAL A 173 2.88 -25.17 15.88
N TRP A 174 2.28 -25.60 16.98
CA TRP A 174 1.23 -26.62 16.99
C TRP A 174 0.01 -26.18 16.17
N ALA A 175 -0.49 -24.96 16.38
CA ALA A 175 -1.64 -24.44 15.64
C ALA A 175 -1.38 -24.42 14.13
N PHE A 176 -0.18 -24.02 13.71
CA PHE A 176 0.20 -23.96 12.29
C PHE A 176 0.45 -25.34 11.66
N ARG A 177 0.80 -26.35 12.47
CA ARG A 177 1.04 -27.72 11.97
C ARG A 177 -0.17 -28.64 12.02
N ASN A 178 -1.18 -28.33 12.84
CA ASN A 178 -2.32 -29.23 13.06
C ASN A 178 -3.67 -28.63 12.67
N VAL A 179 -3.77 -27.30 12.60
CA VAL A 179 -5.03 -26.60 12.29
C VAL A 179 -4.89 -25.79 11.01
N LEU A 180 -3.92 -24.90 10.94
CA LEU A 180 -3.66 -24.04 9.78
C LEU A 180 -2.60 -24.66 8.86
N THR A 181 -2.88 -25.87 8.38
CA THR A 181 -1.91 -26.70 7.64
C THR A 181 -1.80 -26.36 6.16
N GLU A 182 -2.77 -25.64 5.63
CA GLU A 182 -2.85 -25.32 4.22
C GLU A 182 -1.71 -24.40 3.80
N SER A 183 -1.15 -24.69 2.62
CA SER A 183 -0.25 -23.76 1.94
C SER A 183 -1.10 -22.74 1.20
N VAL A 184 -0.74 -21.47 1.32
CA VAL A 184 -1.41 -20.37 0.63
C VAL A 184 -0.40 -19.59 -0.20
N ALA A 185 -0.88 -18.88 -1.21
CA ALA A 185 -0.07 -17.92 -1.93
C ALA A 185 0.20 -16.69 -1.06
N TRP A 186 1.47 -16.30 -0.99
CA TRP A 186 1.96 -15.10 -0.33
C TRP A 186 2.60 -14.17 -1.33
N LEU A 187 2.37 -12.88 -1.14
CA LEU A 187 3.23 -11.84 -1.69
C LEU A 187 4.29 -11.50 -0.64
N PHE A 188 5.55 -11.41 -1.06
CA PHE A 188 6.70 -11.18 -0.22
C PHE A 188 7.49 -9.97 -0.74
N CYS A 189 7.84 -9.06 0.18
CA CYS A 189 8.73 -7.93 -0.09
C CYS A 189 9.73 -7.77 1.07
N ASP A 190 11.02 -7.73 0.75
CA ASP A 190 12.10 -7.40 1.69
C ASP A 190 12.34 -5.89 1.72
N LEU A 191 12.09 -5.27 2.87
CA LEU A 191 12.23 -3.83 3.09
C LEU A 191 13.67 -3.41 3.40
N THR A 192 14.52 -4.37 3.78
CA THR A 192 15.93 -4.12 4.09
C THR A 192 16.81 -4.15 2.85
N SER A 193 16.32 -4.74 1.76
CA SER A 193 17.08 -4.85 0.54
C SER A 193 17.29 -3.52 -0.18
N GLU A 194 18.43 -3.42 -0.86
CA GLU A 194 18.74 -2.34 -1.79
C GLU A 194 18.06 -2.53 -3.15
N SER A 195 17.66 -3.76 -3.52
CA SER A 195 16.99 -4.08 -4.79
C SER A 195 15.46 -4.01 -4.68
N ASN A 196 14.94 -2.95 -4.03
CA ASN A 196 13.53 -2.54 -4.03
C ASN A 196 12.48 -3.65 -3.86
N GLY A 197 12.74 -4.62 -2.98
CA GLY A 197 11.75 -5.62 -2.53
C GLY A 197 12.19 -7.08 -2.55
N LEU A 198 13.36 -7.40 -3.11
CA LEU A 198 13.92 -8.77 -3.07
C LEU A 198 15.27 -8.84 -2.38
N PRO A 199 15.63 -9.90 -1.65
CA PRO A 199 16.95 -10.04 -1.04
C PRO A 199 18.05 -10.23 -2.11
N LYS A 200 19.26 -9.73 -1.83
CA LYS A 200 20.43 -9.95 -2.70
C LYS A 200 20.73 -11.45 -2.77
N GLY A 201 20.91 -11.99 -3.98
CA GLY A 201 21.26 -13.39 -4.19
C GLY A 201 20.17 -14.37 -3.75
N ILE A 202 18.93 -14.14 -4.20
CA ILE A 202 17.73 -14.92 -3.82
C ILE A 202 17.93 -16.44 -3.87
N GLY A 203 18.76 -16.94 -4.80
CA GLY A 203 19.08 -18.36 -4.94
C GLY A 203 19.78 -18.99 -3.73
N ASN A 204 20.37 -18.20 -2.83
CA ASN A 204 21.03 -18.66 -1.61
C ASN A 204 20.22 -18.32 -0.34
N THR A 205 18.96 -17.93 -0.49
CA THR A 205 18.13 -17.51 0.64
C THR A 205 17.16 -18.60 1.09
N PRO A 206 16.65 -18.54 2.34
CA PRO A 206 15.63 -19.48 2.81
C PRO A 206 14.36 -19.49 1.95
N LEU A 207 14.11 -18.44 1.16
CA LEU A 207 12.98 -18.37 0.22
C LEU A 207 13.11 -19.38 -0.91
N GLN A 208 14.34 -19.72 -1.33
CA GLN A 208 14.57 -20.58 -2.50
C GLN A 208 13.93 -21.97 -2.35
N LYS A 209 13.81 -22.47 -1.11
CA LYS A 209 13.11 -23.72 -0.78
C LYS A 209 11.67 -23.75 -1.33
N HIS A 210 11.04 -22.59 -1.44
CA HIS A 210 9.66 -22.43 -1.89
C HIS A 210 9.54 -21.97 -3.36
N GLN A 211 10.64 -21.99 -4.12
CA GLN A 211 10.69 -21.64 -5.55
C GLN A 211 9.99 -20.31 -5.84
N PRO A 212 10.51 -19.18 -5.33
CA PRO A 212 9.84 -17.90 -5.40
C PRO A 212 9.69 -17.45 -6.85
N GLN A 213 8.46 -17.08 -7.24
CA GLN A 213 8.21 -16.45 -8.53
C GLN A 213 8.44 -14.95 -8.39
N ILE A 214 9.48 -14.44 -9.06
CA ILE A 214 9.78 -13.01 -9.09
C ILE A 214 8.84 -12.32 -10.06
N ILE A 215 8.23 -11.21 -9.61
CA ILE A 215 7.36 -10.37 -10.42
C ILE A 215 7.93 -8.95 -10.42
N GLU A 216 8.16 -8.42 -11.61
CA GLU A 216 8.52 -7.02 -11.81
C GLU A 216 7.25 -6.19 -12.01
N CYS A 217 7.17 -5.04 -11.33
CA CYS A 217 6.11 -4.07 -11.53
C CYS A 217 6.50 -3.13 -12.68
N ASP A 218 6.08 -3.44 -13.90
CA ASP A 218 6.34 -2.59 -15.06
C ASP A 218 5.55 -1.28 -15.01
N MET A 219 6.15 -0.23 -15.57
CA MET A 219 5.51 1.07 -15.74
C MET A 219 4.61 1.03 -16.98
N ALA A 220 3.29 1.11 -16.79
CA ALA A 220 2.35 1.41 -17.85
C ALA A 220 2.29 2.93 -18.09
N ARG A 221 2.32 3.34 -19.35
CA ARG A 221 2.19 4.74 -19.78
C ARG A 221 0.86 4.93 -20.47
N ILE A 222 0.07 5.90 -20.00
CA ILE A 222 -1.24 6.23 -20.55
C ILE A 222 -1.21 7.71 -20.93
N SER A 223 -1.41 8.02 -22.20
CA SER A 223 -1.44 9.38 -22.71
C SER A 223 -2.86 9.91 -22.72
N HIS A 224 -3.07 11.09 -22.13
CA HIS A 224 -4.33 11.80 -22.14
C HIS A 224 -4.21 13.07 -22.96
N ARG A 225 -5.10 13.27 -23.93
CA ARG A 225 -5.03 14.41 -24.86
C ARG A 225 -6.04 15.47 -24.49
N GLU A 226 -5.63 16.74 -24.63
CA GLU A 226 -6.51 17.90 -24.47
C GLU A 226 -7.36 17.85 -23.18
N VAL A 227 -6.73 17.45 -22.07
CA VAL A 227 -7.39 17.41 -20.76
C VAL A 227 -7.46 18.83 -20.21
N LEU A 228 -8.64 19.27 -19.77
CA LEU A 228 -8.81 20.51 -19.03
C LEU A 228 -8.17 20.35 -17.65
N VAL A 229 -7.04 21.03 -17.45
CA VAL A 229 -6.32 21.04 -16.18
C VAL A 229 -6.79 22.23 -15.35
N PRO A 230 -7.35 22.00 -14.15
CA PRO A 230 -7.74 23.09 -13.26
C PRO A 230 -6.52 23.88 -12.79
N PRO A 231 -6.67 25.18 -12.47
CA PRO A 231 -5.56 25.99 -11.96
C PRO A 231 -4.93 25.35 -10.72
N SER A 232 -3.61 25.17 -10.76
CA SER A 232 -2.85 24.39 -9.78
C SER A 232 -2.52 25.12 -8.48
N GLN A 233 -2.72 26.44 -8.44
CA GLN A 233 -2.35 27.29 -7.31
C GLN A 233 -3.60 27.79 -6.60
N MET A 234 -3.96 27.10 -5.52
CA MET A 234 -4.64 27.79 -4.42
C MET A 234 -3.53 28.38 -3.53
N ASP A 235 -3.51 29.71 -3.35
CA ASP A 235 -2.66 30.36 -2.36
C ASP A 235 -3.19 30.04 -0.95
N ILE A 236 -2.93 28.82 -0.49
CA ILE A 236 -3.37 28.33 0.82
C ILE A 236 -2.51 29.03 1.88
N THR A 237 -3.04 30.13 2.38
CA THR A 237 -2.51 30.89 3.51
C THR A 237 -3.10 30.39 4.83
N GLU A 238 -2.47 30.71 5.97
CA GLU A 238 -2.99 30.39 7.30
C GLU A 238 -4.40 30.97 7.56
N SER A 239 -4.80 32.00 6.81
CA SER A 239 -6.13 32.61 6.86
C SER A 239 -7.21 31.87 6.05
N THR A 240 -6.84 30.86 5.26
CA THR A 240 -7.81 30.13 4.42
C THR A 240 -8.70 29.25 5.30
N PRO A 241 -10.04 29.38 5.23
CA PRO A 241 -10.95 28.52 5.98
C PRO A 241 -10.71 27.04 5.66
N SER A 242 -10.73 26.18 6.68
CA SER A 242 -10.49 24.74 6.52
C SER A 242 -11.48 24.07 5.57
N GLU A 243 -12.72 24.56 5.53
CA GLU A 243 -13.79 24.06 4.64
C GLU A 243 -13.43 24.31 3.17
N ASN A 244 -12.93 25.49 2.82
CA ASN A 244 -12.53 25.84 1.45
C ASN A 244 -11.34 24.99 0.99
N VAL A 245 -10.38 24.75 1.88
CA VAL A 245 -9.24 23.86 1.60
C VAL A 245 -9.72 22.44 1.34
N GLN A 246 -10.66 21.95 2.16
CA GLN A 246 -11.23 20.62 2.00
C GLN A 246 -12.01 20.48 0.69
N GLU A 247 -12.84 21.46 0.34
CA GLU A 247 -13.60 21.48 -0.91
C GLU A 247 -12.67 21.45 -2.13
N HIS A 248 -11.64 22.31 -2.16
CA HIS A 248 -10.66 22.34 -3.23
C HIS A 248 -9.90 21.01 -3.36
N CYS A 249 -9.45 20.44 -2.23
CA CYS A 249 -8.76 19.14 -2.23
C CYS A 249 -9.66 17.99 -2.69
N ASN A 250 -10.94 18.01 -2.33
CA ASN A 250 -11.91 17.02 -2.80
C ASN A 250 -12.15 17.15 -4.31
N ALA A 251 -12.36 18.37 -4.80
CA ALA A 251 -12.57 18.64 -6.21
C ALA A 251 -11.36 18.23 -7.06
N LEU A 252 -10.13 18.54 -6.60
CA LEU A 252 -8.90 18.11 -7.26
C LEU A 252 -8.72 16.58 -7.22
N SER A 253 -9.04 15.94 -6.08
CA SER A 253 -8.99 14.48 -5.95
C SER A 253 -9.99 13.80 -6.89
N GLU A 254 -11.19 14.36 -7.05
CA GLU A 254 -12.20 13.85 -7.98
C GLU A 254 -11.72 14.01 -9.43
N TRP A 255 -11.18 15.18 -9.79
CA TRP A 255 -10.61 15.41 -11.12
C TRP A 255 -9.46 14.45 -11.44
N LEU A 256 -8.51 14.24 -10.51
CA LEU A 256 -7.43 13.26 -10.67
C LEU A 256 -7.98 11.85 -10.90
N ALA A 257 -9.03 11.45 -10.16
CA ALA A 257 -9.67 10.16 -10.36
C ALA A 257 -10.33 10.05 -11.75
N MET A 258 -10.96 11.12 -12.24
CA MET A 258 -11.55 11.16 -13.58
C MET A 258 -10.50 11.05 -14.69
N VAL A 259 -9.33 11.65 -14.50
CA VAL A 259 -8.17 11.46 -15.40
C VAL A 259 -7.68 10.01 -15.35
N SER A 260 -7.50 9.43 -14.15
CA SER A 260 -7.08 8.03 -13.99
C SER A 260 -8.06 7.00 -14.55
N LEU A 261 -9.34 7.35 -14.64
CA LEU A 261 -10.39 6.55 -15.27
C LEU A 261 -10.49 6.75 -16.79
N GLU A 262 -9.62 7.58 -17.37
CA GLU A 262 -9.65 7.95 -18.79
C GLU A 262 -11.02 8.51 -19.21
N SER A 263 -11.67 9.24 -18.29
CA SER A 263 -13.03 9.72 -18.51
C SER A 263 -13.04 10.82 -19.56
N PRO A 264 -13.95 10.78 -20.56
CA PRO A 264 -14.07 11.85 -21.54
C PRO A 264 -14.54 13.17 -20.91
N ARG A 265 -15.08 13.15 -19.67
CA ARG A 265 -15.60 14.33 -18.96
C ARG A 265 -14.56 15.38 -18.61
N VAL A 266 -13.28 15.03 -18.64
CA VAL A 266 -12.18 15.98 -18.37
C VAL A 266 -11.56 16.51 -19.66
N THR A 267 -12.04 16.10 -20.84
CA THR A 267 -11.49 16.55 -22.13
C THR A 267 -12.13 17.86 -22.57
N ALA A 268 -11.34 18.73 -23.22
CA ALA A 268 -11.80 20.04 -23.70
C ALA A 268 -12.89 19.96 -24.79
N ASN A 269 -12.90 18.86 -25.54
CA ASN A 269 -13.84 18.61 -26.64
C ASN A 269 -15.09 17.83 -26.20
N ASP A 270 -15.33 17.74 -24.89
CA ASP A 270 -16.51 17.05 -24.38
C ASP A 270 -17.80 17.81 -24.69
N THR A 271 -18.80 17.09 -25.19
CA THR A 271 -20.11 17.63 -25.62
C THR A 271 -21.27 16.88 -24.99
N ILE A 272 -21.06 16.23 -23.84
CA ILE A 272 -22.11 15.48 -23.16
C ILE A 272 -23.31 16.34 -22.80
N ASP A 273 -24.49 15.77 -22.99
CA ASP A 273 -25.73 16.35 -22.50
C ASP A 273 -25.69 16.48 -20.96
N PRO A 274 -25.88 17.71 -20.41
CA PRO A 274 -25.96 17.92 -18.96
C PRO A 274 -27.02 17.09 -18.23
N TYR A 275 -28.05 16.61 -18.95
CA TYR A 275 -29.04 15.68 -18.42
C TYR A 275 -28.43 14.30 -18.10
N LEU A 276 -27.39 13.88 -18.83
CA LEU A 276 -26.71 12.60 -18.65
C LEU A 276 -25.55 12.69 -17.65
N SER A 277 -24.82 13.79 -17.65
CA SER A 277 -23.69 14.01 -16.73
C SER A 277 -23.60 15.48 -16.34
N ARG A 278 -23.55 15.74 -15.03
CA ARG A 278 -23.38 17.10 -14.48
C ARG A 278 -21.97 17.40 -13.99
N TYR A 279 -21.06 16.43 -14.12
CA TYR A 279 -19.67 16.64 -13.73
C TYR A 279 -19.06 17.72 -14.61
N SER A 280 -18.38 18.68 -13.98
CA SER A 280 -17.59 19.73 -14.62
C SER A 280 -16.22 19.79 -13.97
N VAL A 281 -15.20 20.12 -14.76
CA VAL A 281 -13.84 20.34 -14.22
C VAL A 281 -13.87 21.50 -13.21
N PRO A 282 -13.15 21.40 -12.08
CA PRO A 282 -13.06 22.50 -11.12
C PRO A 282 -12.53 23.76 -11.81
N ASP A 283 -13.15 24.91 -11.56
CA ASP A 283 -12.77 26.20 -12.15
C ASP A 283 -12.58 26.12 -13.68
N ALA A 284 -13.52 25.46 -14.37
CA ALA A 284 -13.44 25.15 -15.79
C ALA A 284 -13.19 26.37 -16.69
N ASP A 285 -13.67 27.56 -16.30
CA ASP A 285 -13.48 28.81 -17.03
C ASP A 285 -12.00 29.23 -17.09
N ASP A 286 -11.21 28.87 -16.08
CA ASP A 286 -9.78 29.16 -15.95
C ASP A 286 -8.90 27.94 -16.32
N ALA A 287 -9.52 26.80 -16.65
CA ALA A 287 -8.81 25.57 -16.97
C ALA A 287 -8.20 25.60 -18.38
N ASN A 288 -7.00 25.03 -18.51
CA ASN A 288 -6.27 25.04 -19.78
C ASN A 288 -6.16 23.63 -20.37
N PRO A 289 -6.52 23.41 -21.65
CA PRO A 289 -6.30 22.15 -22.33
C PRO A 289 -4.80 21.80 -22.37
N THR A 290 -4.45 20.67 -21.77
CA THR A 290 -3.06 20.20 -21.66
C THR A 290 -3.01 18.70 -21.93
N ASN A 291 -1.96 18.25 -22.64
CA ASN A 291 -1.69 16.83 -22.75
C ASN A 291 -1.02 16.34 -21.46
N LEU A 292 -1.58 15.28 -20.87
CA LEU A 292 -1.07 14.65 -19.67
C LEU A 292 -0.58 13.25 -19.97
N ILE A 293 0.28 12.74 -19.10
CA ILE A 293 0.69 11.34 -19.09
C ILE A 293 0.51 10.77 -17.68
N SER A 294 -0.18 9.63 -17.57
CA SER A 294 -0.18 8.80 -16.37
C SER A 294 0.90 7.74 -16.47
N LEU A 295 1.77 7.69 -15.47
CA LEU A 295 2.72 6.61 -15.23
C LEU A 295 2.16 5.73 -14.12
N LYS A 296 1.81 4.49 -14.44
CA LYS A 296 1.11 3.59 -13.52
C LYS A 296 1.92 2.33 -13.26
N TRP A 297 2.10 1.99 -12.00
CA TRP A 297 2.72 0.75 -11.54
C TRP A 297 1.70 -0.07 -10.75
N HIS A 298 1.70 -1.38 -10.99
CA HIS A 298 0.74 -2.29 -10.38
C HIS A 298 1.46 -3.52 -9.82
N GLY A 299 1.10 -3.93 -8.60
CA GLY A 299 1.67 -5.10 -7.95
C GLY A 299 1.78 -4.93 -6.45
N PHE A 300 2.90 -5.35 -5.86
CA PHE A 300 3.15 -5.22 -4.42
C PHE A 300 4.32 -4.29 -4.18
N ILE A 301 4.01 -3.04 -3.87
CA ILE A 301 4.98 -1.93 -3.82
C ILE A 301 5.15 -1.49 -2.36
N ASN A 302 6.39 -1.25 -1.95
CA ASN A 302 6.70 -0.75 -0.62
C ASN A 302 6.79 0.80 -0.60
N SER A 303 6.56 1.39 0.58
CA SER A 303 6.56 2.84 0.78
C SER A 303 7.92 3.51 0.54
N ARG A 304 9.03 2.77 0.69
CA ARG A 304 10.38 3.28 0.39
C ARG A 304 10.54 3.58 -1.10
N TRP A 305 10.02 2.73 -1.98
CA TRP A 305 10.03 2.97 -3.42
C TRP A 305 9.23 4.21 -3.80
N ILE A 306 8.04 4.41 -3.19
CA ILE A 306 7.23 5.62 -3.42
C ILE A 306 7.97 6.88 -2.96
N THR A 307 8.69 6.79 -1.85
CA THR A 307 9.53 7.89 -1.38
C THR A 307 10.64 8.23 -2.39
N GLN A 308 11.28 7.22 -3.00
CA GLN A 308 12.27 7.44 -4.06
C GLN A 308 11.63 8.06 -5.30
N LEU A 309 10.44 7.59 -5.71
CA LEU A 309 9.68 8.18 -6.81
C LEU A 309 9.38 9.66 -6.56
N LEU A 310 8.88 10.00 -5.37
CA LEU A 310 8.62 11.38 -4.99
C LEU A 310 9.90 12.23 -5.10
N ILE A 311 11.02 11.77 -4.55
CA ILE A 311 12.30 12.50 -4.61
C ILE A 311 12.80 12.66 -6.04
N ALA A 312 12.54 11.68 -6.92
CA ALA A 312 12.95 11.76 -8.32
C ALA A 312 12.10 12.74 -9.14
N LEU A 313 10.90 13.06 -8.68
CA LEU A 313 9.98 14.03 -9.29
C LEU A 313 10.19 15.47 -8.76
N LEU A 314 10.89 15.63 -7.64
CA LEU A 314 11.30 16.91 -7.06
C LEU A 314 12.63 17.39 -7.66
#